data_AF-A0A7C8ZQQ2-F1
#
_entry.id   AF-A0A7C8ZQQ2-F1
#
_cell.length_a   1.000
_cell.length_b   1.000
_cell.length_c   1.000
_cell.angle_alpha   90.00
_cell.angle_beta   90.00
_cell.angle_gamma   90.00
#
_symmetry.space_group_name_H-M   'P 1'
#
loop_
_entity.id
_entity.type
_entity.pdbx_description
1 polymer ?
#
loop_
_entity_poly.entity_id
_entity_poly.type
_entity_poly.pdbx_seq_one_letter_code
_entity_poly.pdbx_strand_id
1 'polypeptide(L)'
;AISSKSRIRWTTELHEKFVESVNRLGGAGKATPKAILKLMNSEGLTVFHVKSHLQKYRIAKYMPDSKEGKSESRSSLNDVAQLDTKTNGMQLKEALQFQLDVQRRLHEQLEIQRNLQLRIEEQGRQLKMMFDQQQKTRQTLLC
;
A
#
# COMPACT_ATOMS: atom_id res chain seq x y z
N ALA A 1 7.52 -33.97 9.09
CA ALA A 1 6.12 -33.70 8.69
C ALA A 1 5.79 -32.24 8.99
N ILE A 2 5.73 -31.40 7.95
CA ILE A 2 5.35 -29.99 8.10
C ILE A 2 3.82 -29.97 8.19
N SER A 3 3.29 -29.88 9.40
CA SER A 3 1.85 -29.68 9.61
C SER A 3 1.48 -28.33 9.01
N SER A 4 0.86 -28.37 7.82
CA SER A 4 0.24 -27.22 7.19
C SER A 4 -0.88 -26.74 8.09
N LYS A 5 -0.55 -25.84 9.02
CA LYS A 5 -1.53 -25.11 9.83
C LYS A 5 -2.51 -24.45 8.87
N SER A 6 -3.66 -25.10 8.71
CA SER A 6 -4.73 -24.68 7.82
C SER A 6 -5.02 -23.20 8.07
N ARG A 7 -4.91 -22.37 7.04
CA ARG A 7 -5.20 -20.94 7.17
C ARG A 7 -6.67 -20.79 7.58
N ILE A 8 -6.90 -20.29 8.78
CA ILE A 8 -8.27 -20.01 9.25
C ILE A 8 -8.92 -19.00 8.32
N ARG A 9 -10.07 -19.39 7.75
CA ARG A 9 -10.92 -18.52 6.93
C ARG A 9 -11.92 -17.83 7.85
N TRP A 10 -11.84 -16.51 7.94
CA TRP A 10 -12.82 -15.69 8.65
C TRP A 10 -14.11 -15.60 7.84
N THR A 11 -15.04 -16.53 8.08
CA THR A 11 -16.40 -16.47 7.53
C THR A 11 -17.22 -15.40 8.27
N THR A 12 -18.31 -14.95 7.66
CA THR A 12 -19.22 -13.96 8.24
C THR A 12 -19.70 -14.39 9.63
N GLU A 13 -20.14 -15.64 9.79
CA GLU A 13 -20.58 -16.20 11.08
C GLU A 13 -19.49 -16.18 12.16
N LEU A 14 -18.24 -16.49 11.78
CA LEU A 14 -17.11 -16.46 12.71
C LEU A 14 -16.74 -15.02 13.09
N HIS A 15 -16.87 -14.09 12.14
CA HIS A 15 -16.67 -12.66 12.37
C HIS A 15 -17.73 -12.07 13.30
N GLU A 16 -19.00 -12.44 13.14
CA GLU A 16 -20.10 -11.99 14.01
C GLU A 16 -19.86 -12.39 15.46
N LYS A 17 -19.52 -13.67 15.71
CA LYS A 17 -19.14 -14.16 17.05
C LYS A 17 -17.95 -13.40 17.64
N PHE A 18 -16.97 -13.05 16.79
CA PHE A 18 -15.84 -12.24 17.19
C PHE A 18 -16.28 -10.83 17.62
N VAL A 19 -17.11 -10.16 16.82
CA VAL A 19 -17.61 -8.79 17.13
C VAL A 19 -18.45 -8.81 18.39
N GLU A 20 -19.31 -9.82 18.56
CA GLU A 20 -20.10 -10.00 19.78
C GLU A 20 -19.19 -10.17 21.01
N SER A 21 -18.17 -11.02 20.91
CA SER A 21 -17.18 -11.23 21.98
C SER A 21 -16.43 -9.94 22.32
N VAL A 22 -16.06 -9.15 21.31
CA VAL A 22 -15.42 -7.84 21.49
C VAL A 22 -16.35 -6.84 22.18
N ASN A 23 -17.64 -6.82 21.79
CA ASN A 23 -18.63 -5.93 22.39
C ASN A 23 -18.89 -6.30 23.87
N ARG A 24 -19.01 -7.60 24.18
CA ARG A 24 -19.14 -8.09 25.57
C ARG A 24 -17.94 -7.72 26.45
N LEU A 25 -16.75 -7.60 25.85
CA LEU A 25 -15.53 -7.19 26.55
C LEU A 25 -15.34 -5.67 26.65
N GLY A 26 -16.36 -4.87 26.32
CA GLY A 26 -16.31 -3.41 26.42
C GLY A 26 -15.59 -2.74 25.24
N GLY A 27 -15.60 -3.39 24.08
CA GLY A 27 -15.11 -2.83 22.81
C GLY A 27 -13.66 -3.18 22.48
N ALA A 28 -13.23 -2.78 21.28
CA ALA A 28 -11.95 -3.19 20.70
C ALA A 28 -10.74 -2.80 21.56
N GLY A 29 -10.79 -1.68 22.29
CA GLY A 29 -9.70 -1.21 23.15
C GLY A 29 -9.48 -2.05 24.40
N LYS A 30 -10.55 -2.58 25.00
CA LYS A 30 -10.50 -3.36 26.25
C LYS A 30 -10.45 -4.87 26.03
N ALA A 31 -10.89 -5.35 24.87
CA ALA A 31 -10.90 -6.76 24.56
C ALA A 31 -9.47 -7.33 24.43
N THR A 32 -9.19 -8.47 25.08
CA THR A 32 -7.92 -9.18 24.97
C THR A 32 -8.06 -10.42 24.08
N PRO A 33 -7.06 -10.77 23.25
CA PRO A 33 -7.16 -11.94 22.36
C PRO A 33 -7.47 -13.26 23.09
N LYS A 34 -6.97 -13.43 24.31
CA LYS A 34 -7.26 -14.60 25.16
C LYS A 34 -8.72 -14.63 25.62
N ALA A 35 -9.26 -13.50 26.04
CA ALA A 35 -10.66 -13.42 26.48
C ALA A 35 -11.62 -13.62 25.30
N ILE A 36 -11.33 -13.03 24.15
CA ILE A 36 -12.13 -13.23 22.92
C ILE A 36 -12.09 -14.70 22.50
N LEU A 37 -10.92 -15.35 22.50
CA LEU A 37 -10.81 -16.77 22.17
C LEU A 37 -11.67 -17.64 23.09
N LYS A 38 -11.66 -17.34 24.40
CA LYS A 38 -12.46 -18.06 25.40
C LYS A 38 -13.97 -17.87 25.18
N LEU A 39 -14.40 -16.68 24.77
CA LEU A 39 -15.80 -16.37 24.49
C LEU A 39 -16.30 -16.99 23.17
N MET A 40 -15.47 -17.00 22.13
CA MET A 40 -15.83 -17.58 20.83
C MET A 40 -15.91 -19.10 20.84
N ASN A 41 -15.20 -19.76 21.76
CA ASN A 41 -15.17 -21.21 21.97
C ASN A 41 -15.18 -22.04 20.66
N SER A 42 -14.40 -21.61 19.66
CA SER A 42 -14.40 -22.19 18.32
C SER A 42 -13.21 -23.14 18.16
N GLU A 43 -13.49 -24.38 17.76
CA GLU A 43 -12.46 -25.41 17.55
C GLU A 43 -11.48 -25.01 16.44
N GLY A 44 -10.18 -25.25 16.66
CA GLY A 44 -9.11 -24.88 15.73
C GLY A 44 -8.73 -23.39 15.71
N LEU A 45 -9.43 -22.53 16.45
CA LEU A 45 -9.04 -21.14 16.61
C LEU A 45 -7.93 -21.00 17.67
N THR A 46 -6.93 -20.18 17.39
CA THR A 46 -5.81 -19.95 18.31
C THR A 46 -5.75 -18.49 18.70
N VAL A 47 -5.07 -18.18 19.80
CA VAL A 47 -4.86 -16.80 20.27
C VAL A 47 -4.18 -15.96 19.18
N PHE A 48 -3.33 -16.56 18.34
CA PHE A 48 -2.66 -15.87 17.23
C PHE A 48 -3.63 -15.41 16.14
N HIS A 49 -4.59 -16.26 15.77
CA HIS A 49 -5.63 -15.92 14.79
C HIS A 49 -6.50 -14.75 15.30
N VAL A 50 -6.87 -14.80 16.58
CA VAL A 50 -7.64 -13.72 17.22
C VAL A 50 -6.81 -12.46 17.38
N LYS A 51 -5.52 -12.57 17.72
CA LYS A 51 -4.61 -11.42 17.86
C LYS A 51 -4.47 -10.66 16.54
N SER A 52 -4.17 -11.37 15.45
CA SER A 52 -3.99 -10.73 14.13
C SER A 52 -5.29 -10.12 13.62
N HIS A 53 -6.43 -10.77 13.86
CA HIS A 53 -7.74 -10.26 13.48
C HIS A 53 -8.17 -9.06 14.35
N LEU A 54 -7.95 -9.10 15.66
CA LEU A 54 -8.21 -7.98 16.57
C LEU A 54 -7.34 -6.78 16.25
N GLN A 55 -6.09 -6.98 15.86
CA GLN A 55 -5.21 -5.90 15.42
C GLN A 55 -5.78 -5.20 14.17
N LYS A 56 -6.19 -5.97 13.15
CA LYS A 56 -6.86 -5.41 11.97
C LYS A 56 -8.18 -4.71 12.32
N TYR A 57 -8.99 -5.32 13.18
CA TYR A 57 -10.27 -4.76 13.63
C TYR A 57 -10.10 -3.43 14.36
N ARG A 58 -9.07 -3.31 15.22
CA ARG A 58 -8.73 -2.04 15.89
C ARG A 58 -8.36 -0.97 14.88
N ILE A 59 -7.47 -1.26 13.93
CA ILE A 59 -7.04 -0.30 12.92
C ILE A 59 -8.22 0.16 12.05
N ALA A 60 -9.08 -0.76 11.63
CA ALA A 60 -10.26 -0.45 10.83
C ALA A 60 -11.31 0.38 11.59
N LYS A 61 -11.43 0.20 12.91
CA LYS A 61 -12.39 0.92 13.77
C LYS A 61 -11.82 2.19 14.42
N TYR A 62 -10.50 2.38 14.42
CA TYR A 62 -9.79 3.59 14.86
C TYR A 62 -9.45 4.51 13.66
N MET A 63 -10.46 4.81 12.83
CA MET A 63 -10.54 6.11 12.15
C MET A 63 -11.39 7.01 13.07
N PRO A 64 -10.96 8.25 13.36
CA PRO A 64 -11.41 8.99 14.53
C PRO A 64 -12.81 9.55 14.29
N ASP A 65 -13.80 8.94 14.94
CA ASP A 65 -15.00 9.67 15.34
C ASP A 65 -14.79 10.18 16.76
N SER A 66 -14.98 11.47 16.93
CA SER A 66 -14.57 12.26 18.09
C SER A 66 -15.68 12.28 19.16
N LYS A 67 -15.25 12.40 20.44
CA LYS A 67 -16.02 12.78 21.66
C LYS A 67 -16.89 11.68 22.31
N GLU A 68 -17.05 11.52 23.63
CA GLU A 68 -16.65 12.26 24.85
C GLU A 68 -16.78 11.30 26.06
N GLY A 69 -16.01 11.50 27.14
CA GLY A 69 -16.21 10.76 28.41
C GLY A 69 -15.02 10.73 29.36
N LYS A 70 -14.90 11.78 30.18
CA LYS A 70 -13.86 12.10 31.16
C LYS A 70 -13.84 11.18 32.39
N SER A 71 -12.66 10.70 32.80
CA SER A 71 -12.27 10.53 34.22
C SER A 71 -10.75 10.34 34.34
N GLU A 72 -10.09 11.28 35.02
CA GLU A 72 -8.66 11.30 35.33
C GLU A 72 -8.28 10.19 36.32
N SER A 73 -7.15 9.50 36.07
CA SER A 73 -6.24 9.08 37.14
C SER A 73 -4.86 8.76 36.55
N ARG A 74 -3.85 9.45 37.09
CA ARG A 74 -2.41 9.40 36.74
C ARG A 74 -1.84 7.98 36.83
N SER A 75 -0.95 7.62 35.90
CA SER A 75 0.34 6.98 36.20
C SER A 75 1.14 6.71 34.90
N SER A 76 2.33 7.32 34.84
CA SER A 76 3.53 6.88 34.10
C SER A 76 3.37 6.22 32.72
N LEU A 77 3.46 7.03 31.67
CA LEU A 77 3.72 6.58 30.30
C LEU A 77 4.82 7.44 29.70
N ASN A 78 5.97 6.83 29.41
CA ASN A 78 6.62 6.92 28.10
C ASN A 78 7.98 6.21 28.16
N ASP A 79 8.03 4.97 27.66
CA ASP A 79 9.26 4.49 26.99
C ASP A 79 9.08 3.24 26.10
N VAL A 80 7.87 2.72 25.92
CA VAL A 80 7.66 1.45 25.16
C VAL A 80 6.88 1.63 23.85
N ALA A 81 6.36 2.84 23.56
CA ALA A 81 5.54 3.11 22.37
C ALA A 81 6.29 3.81 21.22
N GLN A 82 7.60 4.10 21.36
CA GLN A 82 8.34 4.90 20.37
C GLN A 82 8.98 4.08 19.24
N LEU A 83 9.10 2.75 19.39
CA LEU A 83 9.75 1.90 18.38
C LEU A 83 8.80 1.58 17.21
N ASP A 84 7.50 1.36 17.45
CA ASP A 84 6.56 0.93 16.41
C ASP A 84 6.14 2.06 15.44
N THR A 85 6.01 3.30 15.91
CA THR A 85 5.66 4.45 15.04
C THR A 85 6.82 4.88 14.14
N LYS A 86 8.06 4.80 14.64
CA LYS A 86 9.26 5.09 13.82
C LYS A 86 9.44 4.05 12.72
N THR A 87 9.28 2.76 13.03
CA THR A 87 9.44 1.69 12.03
C THR A 87 8.37 1.73 10.93
N ASN A 88 7.13 2.07 11.27
CA ASN A 88 6.06 2.25 10.27
C ASN A 88 6.23 3.55 9.47
N GLY A 89 6.65 4.65 10.11
CA GLY A 89 6.94 5.91 9.43
C GLY A 89 8.15 5.82 8.49
N MET A 90 9.18 5.06 8.86
CA MET A 90 10.34 4.77 8.01
C MET A 90 9.95 3.92 6.80
N GLN A 91 9.16 2.86 6.98
CA GLN A 91 8.65 2.04 5.87
C GLN A 91 7.76 2.84 4.91
N LEU A 92 6.90 3.73 5.42
CA LEU A 92 6.05 4.58 4.57
C LEU A 92 6.88 5.59 3.77
N LYS A 93 7.88 6.22 4.41
CA LYS A 93 8.79 7.14 3.72
C LYS A 93 9.60 6.43 2.64
N GLU A 94 10.08 5.23 2.94
CA GLU A 94 10.81 4.39 1.99
C GLU A 94 9.93 4.01 0.79
N ALA A 95 8.69 3.55 1.03
CA ALA A 95 7.73 3.25 -0.02
C ALA A 95 7.43 4.47 -0.91
N LEU A 96 7.25 5.65 -0.32
CA LEU A 96 7.04 6.89 -1.07
C LEU A 96 8.27 7.26 -1.90
N GLN A 97 9.48 7.04 -1.36
CA GLN A 97 10.72 7.32 -2.07
C GLN A 97 10.91 6.37 -3.26
N PHE A 98 10.61 5.08 -3.11
CA PHE A 98 10.54 4.14 -4.22
C PHE A 98 9.54 4.59 -5.30
N GLN A 99 8.38 5.10 -4.89
CA GLN A 99 7.38 5.59 -5.83
C GLN A 99 7.86 6.81 -6.63
N LEU A 100 8.53 7.78 -5.96
CA LEU A 100 9.13 8.93 -6.63
C LEU A 100 10.26 8.51 -7.59
N ASP A 101 11.05 7.51 -7.22
CA ASP A 101 12.12 6.97 -8.06
C ASP A 101 11.57 6.29 -9.32
N VAL A 102 10.52 5.49 -9.18
CA VAL A 102 9.83 4.88 -10.33
C VAL A 102 9.26 5.96 -11.24
N GLN A 103 8.61 6.98 -10.67
CA GLN A 103 8.03 8.07 -11.45
C GLN A 103 9.11 8.86 -12.21
N ARG A 104 10.25 9.15 -11.57
CA ARG A 104 11.38 9.83 -12.20
C ARG A 104 11.96 9.02 -13.36
N ARG A 105 12.21 7.73 -13.14
CA ARG A 105 12.72 6.83 -14.19
C ARG A 105 11.76 6.75 -15.38
N LEU A 106 10.45 6.68 -15.12
CA LEU A 106 9.46 6.70 -16.18
C LEU A 106 9.50 8.01 -16.98
N HIS A 107 9.63 9.15 -16.29
CA HIS A 107 9.72 10.45 -16.93
C HIS A 107 10.97 10.57 -17.82
N GLU A 108 12.12 10.15 -17.32
CA GLU A 108 13.38 10.10 -18.08
C GLU A 108 13.22 9.24 -19.35
N GLN A 109 12.58 8.06 -19.25
CA GLN A 109 12.35 7.21 -20.42
C GLN A 109 11.44 7.87 -21.46
N LEU A 110 10.37 8.54 -21.03
CA LEU A 110 9.49 9.26 -21.94
C LEU A 110 10.19 10.43 -22.63
N GLU A 111 11.09 11.12 -21.93
CA GLU A 111 11.90 12.19 -22.50
C GLU A 111 12.90 11.68 -23.54
N ILE A 112 13.56 10.55 -23.27
CA ILE A 112 14.43 9.87 -24.23
C ILE A 112 13.62 9.47 -25.48
N GLN A 113 12.46 8.86 -25.29
CA GLN A 113 11.59 8.45 -26.40
C GLN A 113 11.16 9.66 -27.25
N ARG A 114 10.79 10.77 -26.62
CA ARG A 114 10.43 12.02 -27.31
C ARG A 114 11.60 12.59 -28.10
N ASN A 115 12.79 12.63 -27.52
CA ASN A 115 13.99 13.12 -28.19
C ASN A 115 14.37 12.25 -29.40
N LEU A 116 14.26 10.93 -29.26
CA LEU A 116 14.50 10.01 -30.37
C LEU A 116 13.51 10.25 -31.51
N GLN A 117 12.23 10.41 -31.20
CA GLN A 117 11.19 10.71 -32.18
C GLN A 117 11.49 12.00 -32.97
N LEU A 118 11.85 13.08 -32.27
CA LEU A 118 12.22 14.35 -32.92
C LEU A 118 13.42 14.19 -33.85
N ARG A 119 14.39 13.36 -33.48
CA ARG A 119 15.58 13.10 -34.28
C ARG A 119 15.27 12.29 -35.54
N ILE A 120 14.37 11.31 -35.44
CA ILE A 120 13.85 10.56 -36.60
C ILE A 120 13.10 11.49 -37.56
N GLU A 121 12.25 12.37 -37.03
CA GLU A 121 11.51 13.35 -37.85
C GLU A 121 12.45 14.32 -38.57
N GLU A 122 13.49 14.80 -37.89
CA GLU A 122 14.49 15.67 -38.50
C GLU A 122 15.26 14.97 -39.61
N GLN A 123 15.71 13.73 -39.39
CA GLN A 123 16.36 12.93 -40.43
C GLN A 123 15.41 12.69 -41.62
N GLY A 124 14.12 12.45 -41.37
CA GLY A 124 13.10 12.33 -42.41
C GLY A 124 12.95 13.61 -43.24
N ARG A 125 12.95 14.79 -42.60
CA ARG A 125 12.93 16.09 -43.28
C ARG A 125 14.17 16.30 -44.14
N GLN A 126 15.35 16.00 -43.61
CA GLN A 126 16.61 16.15 -44.34
C GLN A 126 16.67 15.24 -45.58
N LEU A 127 16.25 13.99 -45.44
CA LEU A 127 16.20 13.05 -46.56
C LEU A 127 15.24 13.53 -47.65
N LYS A 128 14.08 14.07 -47.27
CA LYS A 128 13.11 14.66 -48.22
C LYS A 128 13.73 15.84 -48.99
N MET A 129 14.42 16.75 -48.31
CA MET A 129 15.10 17.88 -48.96
C MET A 129 16.16 17.42 -49.96
N MET A 130 16.96 16.40 -49.62
CA MET A 130 17.96 15.84 -50.53
C MET A 130 17.31 15.22 -51.78
N PHE A 131 16.21 14.49 -51.61
CA PHE A 131 15.49 13.89 -52.74
C PHE A 131 14.89 14.95 -53.67
N ASP A 132 14.23 15.97 -53.10
CA ASP A 132 13.66 17.08 -53.86
C ASP A 132 14.75 17.86 -54.61
N GLN A 133 15.90 18.09 -53.98
CA GLN A 133 17.04 18.73 -54.62
C GLN A 133 17.60 17.89 -55.77
N GLN A 134 17.73 16.57 -55.59
CA GLN A 134 18.17 15.66 -56.64
C GLN A 134 17.20 15.67 -57.83
N GLN A 135 15.89 15.65 -57.57
CA GLN A 135 14.88 15.72 -58.63
C GLN A 135 14.97 17.05 -59.40
N LYS A 136 15.10 18.19 -58.70
CA LYS A 136 15.27 19.49 -59.33
C LYS A 136 16.53 19.53 -60.18
N THR A 137 17.68 19.13 -59.65
CA THR A 137 18.93 19.08 -60.41
C THR A 137 18.80 18.17 -61.64
N ARG A 138 18.15 17.01 -61.50
CA ARG A 138 17.91 16.12 -62.64
C ARG A 138 16.99 16.73 -63.69
N GLN A 139 15.95 17.47 -63.29
CA GLN A 139 15.07 18.20 -64.22
C GLN A 139 15.81 19.34 -64.92
N THR A 140 16.65 20.10 -64.21
CA THR A 140 17.47 21.16 -64.79
C THR A 140 18.49 20.63 -65.80
N LEU A 141 19.06 19.44 -65.57
CA LEU A 141 20.01 18.81 -66.49
C LEU A 141 19.36 18.14 -67.72
N LEU A 142 18.03 17.94 -67.70
CA LEU A 142 17.26 17.33 -68.80
C LEU A 142 16.61 18.36 -69.73
N CYS A 143 16.73 19.66 -69.42
CA CYS A 143 16.20 20.77 -70.19
C CYS A 143 17.34 21.57 -70.83
#